data_AF-A0A9N8DT54-F1
#
_entry.id   AF-A0A9N8DT54-F1
#
_cell.length_a   1.000
_cell.length_b   1.000
_cell.length_c   1.000
_cell.angle_alpha   90.00
_cell.angle_beta   90.00
_cell.angle_gamma   90.00
#
_symmetry.space_group_name_H-M   'P 1'
#
loop_
_entity.id
_entity.type
_entity.pdbx_description
1 polymer ?
#
loop_
_entity_poly.entity_id
_entity_poly.type
_entity_poly.pdbx_seq_one_letter_code
_entity_poly.pdbx_strand_id
1 'polypeptide(L)'
;MTTSSKDLASEFNNVAGTISEIRDDYRLPSPNGYVCETGLKQTNCDEMRRLFNDTARLGFGDIMAGVWCPRENNTLRNCPVGSYCPNSKTRLTCPKGFFCPHKTAVPEISCPACDEGAESLARNKTLNVVLPILYTSMLLWCLGVLVKRRRALKEET
;
A
#
# COMPACT_ATOMS: atom_id res chain seq x y z
N MET A 1 -9.05 -49.63 -43.60
CA MET A 1 -7.59 -49.54 -43.79
C MET A 1 -7.29 -48.06 -44.03
N THR A 2 -7.04 -47.19 -43.04
CA THR A 2 -5.92 -47.09 -42.07
C THR A 2 -4.54 -47.07 -42.71
N THR A 3 -4.09 -45.89 -43.10
CA THR A 3 -2.69 -45.52 -43.33
C THR A 3 -2.42 -44.32 -42.41
N SER A 4 -2.08 -44.52 -41.14
CA SER A 4 -0.79 -44.91 -40.53
C SER A 4 0.34 -43.88 -40.76
N SER A 5 0.33 -42.85 -39.91
CA SER A 5 1.42 -42.31 -39.06
C SER A 5 2.89 -42.25 -39.54
N LYS A 6 3.22 -42.42 -40.82
CA LYS A 6 4.63 -42.45 -41.28
C LYS A 6 5.11 -41.24 -42.06
N ASP A 7 4.23 -40.32 -42.47
CA ASP A 7 4.64 -39.18 -43.31
C ASP A 7 4.85 -37.84 -42.55
N LEU A 8 4.75 -37.83 -41.22
CA LEU A 8 5.02 -36.63 -40.39
C LEU A 8 6.35 -36.69 -39.61
N ALA A 9 7.18 -37.71 -39.87
CA ALA A 9 8.43 -37.94 -39.14
C ALA A 9 9.69 -37.32 -39.79
N SER A 10 9.57 -36.53 -40.86
CA SER A 10 10.75 -35.94 -41.54
C SER A 10 11.10 -34.51 -41.13
N GLU A 11 10.33 -33.84 -40.28
CA GLU A 11 10.65 -32.48 -39.80
C GLU A 11 11.19 -32.43 -38.36
N PHE A 12 11.20 -33.55 -37.64
CA PHE A 12 11.60 -33.63 -36.23
C PHE A 12 13.05 -34.09 -35.97
N ASN A 13 13.88 -34.24 -37.01
CA ASN A 13 15.21 -34.86 -36.87
C ASN A 13 16.41 -33.89 -36.90
N ASN A 14 16.21 -32.57 -36.83
CA ASN A 14 17.34 -31.61 -36.89
C ASN A 14 17.55 -30.77 -35.63
N VAL A 15 16.89 -31.06 -34.50
CA VAL A 15 17.18 -30.35 -33.24
C VAL A 15 17.32 -31.34 -32.07
N ALA A 16 18.06 -32.42 -32.29
CA ALA A 16 18.39 -33.41 -31.26
C ALA A 16 19.90 -33.69 -31.17
N GLY A 17 20.74 -32.71 -31.53
CA GLY A 17 22.18 -32.87 -31.51
C GLY A 17 22.90 -31.56 -31.24
N THR A 18 22.92 -31.12 -29.97
CA THR A 18 24.06 -30.56 -29.22
C THR A 18 23.55 -30.01 -27.89
N ILE A 19 23.20 -30.93 -26.98
CA ILE A 19 23.07 -30.64 -25.55
C ILE A 19 24.49 -30.48 -25.00
N SER A 20 25.12 -29.33 -25.21
CA SER A 20 26.38 -28.99 -24.52
C SER A 20 26.83 -27.53 -24.67
N GLU A 21 26.02 -26.62 -25.21
CA GLU A 21 26.49 -25.23 -25.39
C GLU A 21 25.36 -24.21 -25.31
N ILE A 22 24.78 -24.06 -24.11
CA ILE A 22 24.26 -22.75 -23.71
C ILE A 22 25.02 -22.37 -22.45
N ARG A 23 26.17 -21.73 -22.72
CA ARG A 23 26.97 -20.95 -21.78
C ARG A 23 26.09 -20.24 -20.76
N ASP A 24 26.55 -20.32 -19.52
CA ASP A 24 26.33 -19.33 -18.47
C ASP A 24 26.16 -17.91 -19.02
N ASP A 25 25.38 -17.11 -18.29
CA ASP A 25 25.32 -15.64 -18.34
C ASP A 25 24.02 -15.00 -18.85
N TYR A 26 22.87 -15.42 -18.34
CA TYR A 26 21.75 -14.48 -18.13
C TYR A 26 20.96 -14.88 -16.87
N ARG A 27 21.60 -14.76 -15.70
CA ARG A 27 20.86 -14.33 -14.50
C ARG A 27 20.49 -12.87 -14.75
N LEU A 28 19.54 -12.64 -15.65
CA LEU A 28 18.94 -11.33 -15.85
C LEU A 28 18.31 -10.94 -14.51
N PRO A 29 18.75 -9.85 -13.86
CA PRO A 29 18.01 -9.30 -12.73
C PRO A 29 16.63 -8.95 -13.28
N SER A 30 15.65 -9.78 -12.96
CA SER A 30 14.35 -9.76 -13.61
C SER A 30 13.74 -8.37 -13.47
N PRO A 31 13.54 -7.62 -14.57
CA PRO A 31 13.08 -6.25 -14.47
C PRO A 31 11.60 -6.26 -14.10
N ASN A 32 11.30 -5.80 -12.88
CA ASN A 32 10.00 -5.34 -12.41
C ASN A 32 8.79 -6.27 -12.68
N GLY A 33 8.34 -7.03 -11.65
CA GLY A 33 6.94 -7.44 -11.55
C GLY A 33 6.56 -8.88 -11.87
N TYR A 34 7.44 -9.88 -11.74
CA TYR A 34 7.11 -11.29 -12.02
C TYR A 34 6.70 -12.08 -10.76
N VAL A 35 5.49 -12.64 -10.76
CA VAL A 35 5.01 -13.61 -9.74
C VAL A 35 5.39 -15.02 -10.21
N CYS A 36 5.95 -15.83 -9.32
CA CYS A 36 6.21 -17.25 -9.56
C CYS A 36 5.24 -18.10 -8.75
N GLU A 37 4.47 -18.96 -9.41
CA GLU A 37 3.80 -20.08 -8.76
C GLU A 37 4.25 -21.38 -9.45
N THR A 38 4.53 -22.38 -8.63
CA THR A 38 5.21 -23.63 -8.97
C THR A 38 4.69 -24.27 -10.26
N GLY A 39 5.53 -24.29 -11.30
CA GLY A 39 5.38 -25.24 -12.40
C GLY A 39 5.54 -24.69 -13.81
N LEU A 40 4.86 -23.62 -14.22
CA LEU A 40 4.94 -23.11 -15.60
C LEU A 40 4.43 -21.66 -15.70
N LYS A 41 5.22 -20.81 -16.39
CA LYS A 41 5.04 -19.38 -16.77
C LYS A 41 5.24 -18.30 -15.68
N GLN A 42 6.28 -17.50 -15.87
CA GLN A 42 6.43 -16.15 -15.30
C GLN A 42 5.28 -15.26 -15.80
N THR A 43 4.28 -14.98 -14.96
CA THR A 43 3.25 -13.97 -15.27
C THR A 43 3.58 -12.66 -14.60
N ASN A 44 3.43 -11.56 -15.33
CA ASN A 44 3.66 -10.24 -14.75
C ASN A 44 2.46 -9.83 -13.86
N CYS A 45 2.70 -8.97 -12.87
CA CYS A 45 1.68 -8.49 -11.94
C CYS A 45 0.48 -7.80 -12.63
N ASP A 46 0.70 -7.10 -13.75
CA ASP A 46 -0.38 -6.44 -14.49
C ASP A 46 -1.28 -7.46 -15.20
N GLU A 47 -0.68 -8.53 -15.71
CA GLU A 47 -1.33 -9.66 -16.36
C GLU A 47 -2.12 -10.47 -15.34
N MET A 48 -1.55 -10.70 -14.15
CA MET A 48 -2.27 -11.33 -13.04
C MET A 48 -3.48 -10.47 -12.62
N ARG A 49 -3.30 -9.15 -12.50
CA ARG A 49 -4.43 -8.24 -12.26
C ARG A 49 -5.51 -8.36 -13.34
N ARG A 50 -5.14 -8.42 -14.62
CA ARG A 50 -6.10 -8.56 -15.73
C ARG A 50 -6.84 -9.90 -15.72
N LEU A 51 -6.13 -11.00 -15.44
CA LEU A 51 -6.70 -12.34 -15.36
C LEU A 51 -7.74 -12.47 -14.23
N PHE A 52 -7.48 -11.87 -13.07
CA PHE A 52 -8.43 -11.91 -11.94
C PHE A 52 -9.48 -10.77 -11.97
N ASN A 53 -9.31 -9.77 -12.84
CA ASN A 53 -10.30 -8.72 -13.08
C ASN A 53 -11.50 -9.22 -13.93
N ASP A 54 -11.50 -10.47 -14.37
CA ASP A 54 -12.64 -11.07 -15.10
C ASP A 54 -13.92 -11.16 -14.25
N THR A 55 -13.83 -11.01 -12.92
CA THR A 55 -14.99 -10.86 -12.04
C THR A 55 -15.83 -9.60 -12.33
N ALA A 56 -15.30 -8.62 -13.05
CA ALA A 56 -16.08 -7.51 -13.59
C ALA A 56 -17.17 -7.98 -14.56
N ARG A 57 -16.93 -9.09 -15.31
CA ARG A 57 -17.95 -9.70 -16.20
C ARG A 57 -19.11 -10.32 -15.42
N LEU A 58 -18.89 -10.65 -14.16
CA LEU A 58 -19.90 -11.16 -13.23
C LEU A 58 -20.62 -10.02 -12.47
N GLY A 59 -20.32 -8.75 -12.78
CA GLY A 59 -20.97 -7.58 -12.17
C GLY A 59 -20.40 -7.17 -10.82
N PHE A 60 -19.29 -7.77 -10.36
CA PHE A 60 -18.66 -7.45 -9.06
C PHE A 60 -17.67 -6.27 -9.11
N GLY A 61 -17.48 -5.62 -10.27
CA GLY A 61 -16.53 -4.52 -10.46
C GLY A 61 -15.06 -4.97 -10.52
N ASP A 62 -14.12 -4.01 -10.56
CA ASP A 62 -12.67 -4.31 -10.53
C ASP A 62 -12.23 -4.67 -9.10
N ILE A 63 -12.29 -5.96 -8.76
CA ILE A 63 -11.86 -6.46 -7.45
C ILE A 63 -10.36 -6.27 -7.21
N MET A 64 -9.56 -6.02 -8.27
CA MET A 64 -8.13 -5.80 -8.18
C MET A 64 -7.77 -4.30 -8.11
N ALA A 65 -8.77 -3.43 -8.11
CA ALA A 65 -8.60 -2.02 -7.81
C ALA A 65 -7.98 -1.83 -6.42
N GLY A 66 -7.00 -0.93 -6.33
CA GLY A 66 -6.29 -0.63 -5.08
C GLY A 66 -5.26 -1.68 -4.68
N VAL A 67 -4.80 -2.50 -5.62
CA VAL A 67 -3.69 -3.45 -5.43
C VAL A 67 -2.47 -2.96 -6.21
N TRP A 68 -1.30 -3.05 -5.59
CA TRP A 68 0.00 -2.70 -6.17
C TRP A 68 1.02 -3.80 -5.94
N CYS A 69 2.06 -3.82 -6.77
CA CYS A 69 3.17 -4.74 -6.68
C CYS A 69 4.45 -3.97 -6.32
N PRO A 70 5.06 -4.23 -5.16
CA PRO A 70 6.37 -3.69 -4.84
C PRO A 70 7.42 -4.29 -5.75
N ARG A 71 8.36 -3.44 -6.16
CA ARG A 71 9.45 -3.77 -7.09
C ARG A 71 10.32 -4.93 -6.60
N GLU A 72 10.42 -5.12 -5.29
CA GLU A 72 11.34 -6.06 -4.65
C GLU A 72 10.79 -7.48 -4.50
N ASN A 73 9.45 -7.64 -4.47
CA ASN A 73 8.83 -8.90 -4.08
C ASN A 73 7.79 -9.38 -5.09
N ASN A 74 7.42 -8.58 -6.09
CA ASN A 74 6.44 -8.92 -7.13
C ASN A 74 5.17 -9.59 -6.60
N THR A 75 4.82 -9.35 -5.33
CA THR A 75 3.67 -9.94 -4.66
C THR A 75 2.52 -8.95 -4.73
N LEU A 76 1.32 -9.44 -5.03
CA LEU A 76 0.12 -8.60 -4.97
C LEU A 76 -0.07 -8.12 -3.53
N ARG A 77 0.01 -6.80 -3.33
CA ARG A 77 -0.22 -6.16 -2.04
C ARG A 77 -1.31 -5.13 -2.17
N ASN A 78 -2.18 -5.09 -1.19
CA ASN A 78 -3.15 -4.02 -1.07
C ASN A 78 -2.41 -2.68 -0.90
N CYS A 79 -3.00 -1.62 -1.45
CA CYS A 79 -2.53 -0.27 -1.20
C CYS A 79 -2.63 0.02 0.31
N PRO A 80 -1.53 0.43 0.96
CA PRO A 80 -1.56 0.75 2.39
C PRO A 80 -2.45 1.96 2.65
N VAL A 81 -2.90 2.10 3.89
CA VAL A 81 -3.65 3.29 4.33
C VAL A 81 -2.81 4.56 4.11
N GLY A 82 -3.45 5.68 3.81
CA GLY A 82 -2.76 6.94 3.49
C GLY A 82 -2.15 6.98 2.08
N SER A 83 -2.30 5.92 1.28
CA SER A 83 -1.89 5.89 -0.13
C SER A 83 -3.03 5.38 -1.04
N TYR A 84 -2.96 5.73 -2.31
CA TYR A 84 -3.82 5.17 -3.35
C TYR A 84 -3.00 4.62 -4.51
N CYS A 85 -3.55 3.60 -5.17
CA CYS A 85 -2.85 2.83 -6.18
C CYS A 85 -3.73 2.76 -7.44
N PRO A 86 -3.59 3.72 -8.39
CA PRO A 86 -4.40 3.73 -9.61
C PRO A 86 -4.07 2.51 -10.48
N ASN A 87 -2.77 2.18 -10.57
CA ASN A 87 -2.24 1.04 -11.31
C ASN A 87 -1.41 0.13 -10.39
N SER A 88 -1.21 -1.11 -10.82
CA SER A 88 -0.39 -2.12 -10.12
C SER A 88 1.08 -1.72 -9.92
N LYS A 89 1.60 -0.77 -10.70
CA LYS A 89 3.00 -0.33 -10.65
C LYS A 89 3.24 0.92 -9.81
N THR A 90 2.20 1.67 -9.50
CA THR A 90 2.31 3.03 -8.96
C THR A 90 1.55 3.14 -7.66
N ARG A 91 2.25 3.53 -6.60
CA ARG A 91 1.68 3.91 -5.32
C ARG A 91 1.89 5.41 -5.13
N LEU A 92 0.79 6.13 -4.91
CA LEU A 92 0.78 7.57 -4.73
C LEU A 92 0.26 7.91 -3.32
N THR A 93 0.80 8.96 -2.72
CA THR A 93 0.33 9.45 -1.42
C THR A 93 -1.07 10.02 -1.54
N CYS A 94 -1.93 9.79 -0.55
CA CYS A 94 -3.28 10.36 -0.53
C CYS A 94 -3.21 11.89 -0.48
N PRO A 95 -3.90 12.61 -1.40
CA PRO A 95 -3.87 14.07 -1.42
C PRO A 95 -4.56 14.65 -0.19
N LYS A 96 -4.17 15.88 0.18
CA LYS A 96 -4.80 16.63 1.27
C LYS A 96 -6.30 16.78 1.02
N GLY A 97 -7.09 16.70 2.08
CA GLY A 97 -8.54 16.82 1.97
C GLY A 97 -9.24 15.51 1.58
N PHE A 98 -8.51 14.41 1.42
CA PHE A 98 -9.05 13.08 1.15
C PHE A 98 -8.51 12.05 2.14
N PHE A 99 -9.27 10.97 2.32
CA PHE A 99 -8.87 9.82 3.12
C PHE A 99 -8.78 8.57 2.25
N CYS A 100 -7.64 7.90 2.27
CA CYS A 100 -7.41 6.69 1.48
C CYS A 100 -7.32 5.49 2.44
N PRO A 101 -8.40 4.71 2.62
CA PRO A 101 -8.37 3.48 3.39
C PRO A 101 -7.55 2.40 2.67
N HIS A 102 -7.34 1.28 3.35
CA HIS A 102 -6.66 0.13 2.77
C HIS A 102 -7.35 -0.32 1.47
N LYS A 103 -6.56 -0.67 0.44
CA LYS A 103 -7.06 -1.09 -0.88
C LYS A 103 -7.81 0.00 -1.67
N THR A 104 -7.31 1.24 -1.62
CA THR A 104 -7.88 2.36 -2.39
C THR A 104 -7.22 2.52 -3.76
N ALA A 105 -8.02 2.62 -4.82
CA ALA A 105 -7.54 2.90 -6.19
C ALA A 105 -7.58 4.40 -6.54
N VAL A 106 -8.61 5.10 -6.05
CA VAL A 106 -8.87 6.51 -6.31
C VAL A 106 -9.34 7.16 -4.99
N PRO A 107 -8.84 8.35 -4.64
CA PRO A 107 -9.29 9.07 -3.45
C PRO A 107 -10.70 9.66 -3.68
N GLU A 108 -11.73 8.92 -3.30
CA GLU A 108 -13.13 9.37 -3.41
C GLU A 108 -13.68 9.91 -2.07
N ILE A 109 -13.10 9.46 -0.95
CA ILE A 109 -13.55 9.83 0.40
C ILE A 109 -13.01 11.21 0.76
N SER A 110 -13.87 12.22 0.70
CA SER A 110 -13.54 13.58 1.13
C SER A 110 -13.40 13.66 2.66
N CYS A 111 -12.28 14.21 3.10
CA CYS A 111 -11.95 14.48 4.50
C CYS A 111 -11.18 15.81 4.60
N PRO A 112 -11.87 16.95 4.76
CA PRO A 112 -11.24 18.28 4.80
C PRO A 112 -10.21 18.46 5.94
N ALA A 113 -10.37 17.67 7.02
CA ALA A 113 -9.48 17.68 8.18
C ALA A 113 -8.28 16.72 8.05
N CYS A 114 -8.16 16.00 6.94
CA CYS A 114 -7.06 15.07 6.68
C CYS A 114 -5.89 15.78 5.96
N ASP A 115 -4.68 15.63 6.52
CA ASP A 115 -3.43 16.03 5.88
C ASP A 115 -3.01 15.02 4.79
N GLU A 116 -2.01 15.38 3.97
CA GLU A 116 -1.46 14.47 2.95
C GLU A 116 -0.93 13.19 3.60
N GLY A 117 -1.36 12.03 3.09
CA GLY A 117 -0.95 10.73 3.62
C GLY A 117 -1.47 10.40 5.02
N ALA A 118 -2.54 11.07 5.48
CA ALA A 118 -3.10 10.81 6.81
C ALA A 118 -3.59 9.36 6.96
N GLU A 119 -3.02 8.64 7.93
CA GLU A 119 -3.45 7.29 8.33
C GLU A 119 -4.49 7.31 9.47
N SER A 120 -4.65 8.46 10.11
CA SER A 120 -5.61 8.69 11.20
C SER A 120 -6.10 10.14 11.17
N LEU A 121 -7.26 10.43 11.79
CA LEU A 121 -7.71 11.81 11.93
C LEU A 121 -6.65 12.63 12.67
N ALA A 122 -6.31 13.79 12.12
CA ALA A 122 -5.43 14.76 12.77
C ALA A 122 -6.04 15.13 14.14
N ARG A 123 -5.54 14.49 15.20
CA ARG A 123 -5.89 14.85 16.57
C ARG A 123 -5.45 16.30 16.77
N ASN A 124 -6.39 17.17 17.11
CA ASN A 124 -6.13 18.59 17.33
C ASN A 124 -5.03 18.79 18.40
N LYS A 125 -3.79 19.00 17.97
CA LYS A 125 -2.63 19.19 18.85
C LYS A 125 -2.78 20.45 19.71
N THR A 126 -3.53 21.44 19.24
CA THR A 126 -3.85 22.66 19.99
C THR A 126 -4.59 22.34 21.27
N LEU A 127 -5.46 21.33 21.27
CA LEU A 127 -6.22 20.94 22.47
C LEU A 127 -5.30 20.38 23.57
N ASN A 128 -4.28 19.60 23.19
CA ASN A 128 -3.30 19.04 24.12
C ASN A 128 -2.36 20.10 24.73
N VAL A 129 -2.21 21.25 24.09
CA VAL A 129 -1.35 22.35 24.57
C VAL A 129 -2.15 23.37 25.38
N VAL A 130 -3.35 23.73 24.93
CA VAL A 130 -4.18 24.75 25.59
C VAL A 130 -4.72 24.27 26.95
N LEU A 131 -5.16 23.01 27.05
CA LEU A 131 -5.69 22.44 28.29
C LEU A 131 -4.70 22.52 29.48
N PRO A 132 -3.42 22.07 29.37
CA PRO A 132 -2.48 22.19 30.47
C PRO A 132 -2.07 23.64 30.77
N ILE A 133 -2.04 24.54 29.77
CA ILE A 133 -1.76 25.96 30.00
C ILE A 133 -2.87 26.60 30.85
N LEU A 134 -4.13 26.33 30.53
CA LEU A 134 -5.25 26.81 31.34
C LEU A 134 -5.21 26.24 32.76
N TYR A 135 -4.94 24.94 32.91
CA TYR A 135 -4.83 24.28 34.21
C TYR A 135 -3.70 24.84 35.08
N THR A 136 -2.50 25.02 34.51
CA THR A 136 -1.35 25.59 35.23
C THR A 136 -1.59 27.05 35.62
N SER A 137 -2.23 27.84 34.76
CA SER A 137 -2.59 29.22 35.08
C SER A 137 -3.58 29.30 36.26
N MET A 138 -4.57 28.40 36.30
CA MET A 138 -5.52 28.30 37.41
C MET A 138 -4.84 27.87 38.72
N LEU A 139 -3.94 26.89 38.65
CA LEU A 139 -3.18 26.44 39.82
C LEU A 139 -2.28 27.54 40.40
N LEU A 140 -1.54 28.27 39.55
CA LEU A 140 -0.70 29.38 39.99
C LEU A 140 -1.53 30.49 40.63
N TRP A 141 -2.70 30.80 40.04
CA TRP A 141 -3.63 31.76 40.62
C TRP A 141 -4.14 31.31 41.99
N CYS A 142 -4.59 30.06 42.12
CA CYS A 142 -5.03 29.48 43.39
C CYS A 142 -3.93 29.49 44.45
N LEU A 143 -2.70 29.10 44.11
CA LEU A 143 -1.55 29.16 45.01
C LEU A 143 -1.23 30.59 45.44
N GLY A 144 -1.30 31.56 44.51
CA GLY A 144 -1.13 32.98 44.81
C GLY A 144 -2.17 33.49 45.82
N VAL A 145 -3.44 33.13 45.64
CA VAL A 145 -4.52 33.47 46.60
C VAL A 145 -4.28 32.83 47.96
N LEU A 146 -3.89 31.55 48.01
CA LEU A 146 -3.59 30.84 49.26
C LEU A 146 -2.39 31.44 50.01
N VAL A 147 -1.33 31.81 49.29
CA VAL A 147 -0.16 32.49 49.87
C VAL A 147 -0.55 33.86 50.41
N LYS A 148 -1.35 34.64 49.66
CA LYS A 148 -1.82 35.95 50.10
C LYS A 148 -2.67 35.85 51.39
N ARG A 149 -3.57 34.87 51.46
CA ARG A 149 -4.35 34.58 52.67
C ARG A 149 -3.48 34.15 53.86
N ARG A 150 -2.49 33.29 53.64
CA ARG A 150 -1.55 32.87 54.70
C ARG A 150 -0.68 34.01 55.22
N ARG A 151 -0.32 34.98 54.37
CA ARG A 151 0.41 36.17 54.79
C ARG A 151 -0.45 37.08 55.67
N ALA A 152 -1.70 37.32 55.26
CA ALA A 152 -2.65 38.09 56.08
C ALA A 152 -2.86 37.48 57.48
N LEU A 153 -2.98 36.16 57.58
CA LEU A 153 -3.10 35.46 58.88
C LEU A 153 -1.84 35.52 59.76
N LYS A 154 -0.66 35.74 59.17
CA LYS A 154 0.61 35.90 59.92
C LYS A 154 0.82 37.33 60.40
N GLU A 155 0.14 38.32 59.83
CA GLU A 155 0.21 39.72 60.25
C GLU A 155 -0.70 40.00 61.46
N GLU A 156 -1.61 39.07 61.79
CA GLU A 156 -2.55 39.15 62.92
C GLU A 156 -2.07 38.38 64.19
N THR A 157 -0.89 37.76 64.15
CA THR A 157 -0.25 37.06 65.30
C THR A 157 1.08 37.70 65.67
#